data_AF-A0A2D4PLT3-F1
#
_entry.id   AF-A0A2D4PLT3-F1
#
_cell.length_a   1.000
_cell.length_b   1.000
_cell.length_c   1.000
_cell.angle_alpha   90.00
_cell.angle_beta   90.00
_cell.angle_gamma   90.00
#
_symmetry.space_group_name_H-M   'P 1'
#
loop_
_entity.id
_entity.type
_entity.pdbx_description
1 polymer ?
#
loop_
_entity_poly.entity_id
_entity_poly.type
_entity_poly.pdbx_seq_one_letter_code
_entity_poly.pdbx_strand_id
1 'polypeptide(L)'
;RNPLYTTKYGMYQPHCGLENVLMSWGHDEYMYQVMKKNKFALPEEAFYMVRFHSFYPWHTGGDYMHLCNAKDLQMLPWVQEFNKFDLYTKCEQLPHPQQLKPYYEGLIAKYCPGQLDW
;
A
#
# COMPACT_ATOMS: atom_id res chain seq x y z
N ARG A 1 -0.29 30.61 3.18
CA ARG A 1 -1.24 29.47 3.05
C ARG A 1 -1.84 29.53 1.65
N ASN A 2 -1.89 28.40 0.92
CA ASN A 2 -2.48 28.35 -0.42
C ASN A 2 -3.98 27.98 -0.30
N PRO A 3 -4.93 28.82 -0.77
CA PRO A 3 -6.36 28.56 -0.62
C PRO A 3 -6.85 27.29 -1.33
N LEU A 4 -6.11 26.80 -2.34
CA LEU A 4 -6.44 25.59 -3.09
C LEU A 4 -6.38 24.30 -2.24
N TYR A 5 -5.70 24.31 -1.09
CA TYR A 5 -5.48 23.12 -0.27
C TYR A 5 -6.03 23.23 1.15
N THR A 6 -6.69 24.35 1.49
CA THR A 6 -7.16 24.63 2.87
C THR A 6 -8.63 24.32 3.10
N THR A 7 -9.31 23.75 2.11
CA THR A 7 -10.70 23.30 2.22
C THR A 7 -10.76 21.79 2.45
N LYS A 8 -11.92 21.26 2.83
CA LYS A 8 -12.14 19.82 3.04
C LYS A 8 -11.64 18.96 1.86
N TYR A 9 -11.92 19.40 0.63
CA TYR A 9 -11.55 18.65 -0.57
C TYR A 9 -10.24 19.14 -1.20
N GLY A 10 -9.78 20.34 -0.84
CA GLY A 10 -8.60 20.95 -1.46
C GLY A 10 -8.72 20.97 -2.99
N MET A 11 -7.78 20.31 -3.65
CA MET A 11 -7.73 20.18 -5.12
C MET A 11 -8.50 18.98 -5.67
N TYR A 12 -9.14 18.17 -4.82
CA TYR A 12 -9.77 16.91 -5.21
C TYR A 12 -11.26 17.07 -5.45
N GLN A 13 -11.81 16.17 -6.28
CA GLN A 13 -13.25 15.98 -6.37
C GLN A 13 -13.73 15.02 -5.26
N PRO A 14 -14.97 15.18 -4.78
CA PRO A 14 -15.56 14.21 -3.85
C PRO A 14 -15.54 12.79 -4.42
N HIS A 15 -15.15 11.81 -3.60
CA HIS A 15 -15.10 10.39 -3.97
C HIS A 15 -14.30 10.09 -5.24
N CYS A 16 -13.24 10.87 -5.51
CA CYS A 16 -12.38 10.70 -6.67
C CYS A 16 -11.63 9.36 -6.71
N GLY A 17 -11.58 8.63 -5.59
CA GLY A 17 -10.84 7.40 -5.44
C GLY A 17 -9.42 7.66 -4.98
N LEU A 18 -8.93 6.85 -4.03
CA LEU A 18 -7.59 7.04 -3.46
C LEU A 18 -6.49 6.90 -4.51
N GLU A 19 -6.74 6.15 -5.60
CA GLU A 19 -5.81 6.05 -6.72
C GLU A 19 -5.54 7.37 -7.46
N ASN A 20 -6.45 8.36 -7.33
CA ASN A 20 -6.35 9.71 -7.90
C ASN A 20 -5.93 10.77 -6.87
N VAL A 21 -5.68 10.37 -5.62
CA VAL A 21 -5.20 11.28 -4.57
C VAL A 21 -3.67 11.35 -4.63
N LEU A 22 -3.13 12.56 -4.60
CA LEU A 22 -1.70 12.75 -4.44
C LEU A 22 -1.34 12.58 -2.96
N MET A 23 -0.89 11.37 -2.62
CA MET A 23 -0.42 11.03 -1.28
C MET A 23 0.91 11.72 -0.98
N SER A 24 1.20 11.92 0.31
CA SER A 24 2.55 12.30 0.75
C SER A 24 3.56 11.28 0.24
N TRP A 25 4.60 11.74 -0.45
CA TRP A 25 5.60 10.85 -1.05
C TRP A 25 6.32 9.99 0.00
N GLY A 26 6.47 8.70 -0.28
CA GLY A 26 7.04 7.72 0.65
C GLY A 26 7.23 6.35 0.00
N HIS A 27 7.59 5.35 0.82
CA HIS A 27 7.87 4.00 0.35
C HIS A 27 6.65 3.29 -0.25
N ASP A 28 5.44 3.61 0.22
CA ASP A 28 4.17 3.12 -0.32
C ASP A 28 4.04 3.37 -1.84
N GLU A 29 4.02 4.65 -2.24
CA GLU A 29 3.85 5.04 -3.65
C GLU A 29 5.06 4.61 -4.47
N TYR A 30 6.28 4.75 -3.93
CA TYR A 30 7.50 4.29 -4.61
C TYR A 30 7.44 2.80 -4.94
N MET A 31 7.15 1.94 -3.95
CA MET A 31 7.13 0.50 -4.16
C MET A 31 5.98 0.07 -5.05
N TYR A 32 4.80 0.70 -4.93
CA TYR A 32 3.70 0.50 -5.87
C TYR A 32 4.14 0.75 -7.33
N GLN A 33 4.82 1.87 -7.58
CA GLN A 33 5.31 2.22 -8.92
C GLN A 33 6.40 1.24 -9.39
N VAL A 34 7.33 0.82 -8.52
CA VAL A 34 8.34 -0.21 -8.83
C VAL A 34 7.69 -1.53 -9.22
N MET A 35 6.71 -2.01 -8.44
CA MET A 35 5.98 -3.24 -8.74
C MET A 35 5.27 -3.16 -10.10
N LYS A 36 4.66 -2.00 -10.40
CA LYS A 36 3.97 -1.77 -11.68
C LYS A 36 4.94 -1.73 -12.86
N LYS A 37 6.06 -1.00 -12.73
CA LYS A 37 7.11 -0.90 -13.74
C LYS A 37 7.69 -2.27 -14.08
N ASN A 38 7.99 -3.07 -13.06
CA ASN A 38 8.55 -4.41 -13.19
C ASN A 38 7.49 -5.50 -13.46
N LYS A 39 6.21 -5.12 -13.58
CA LYS A 39 5.10 -6.02 -13.93
C LYS A 39 5.02 -7.26 -13.04
N PHE A 40 5.08 -7.06 -11.71
CA PHE A 40 4.94 -8.15 -10.74
C PHE A 40 3.65 -8.94 -11.01
N ALA A 41 3.74 -10.28 -11.00
CA ALA A 41 2.62 -11.18 -11.25
C ALA A 41 1.77 -11.42 -9.99
N LEU A 42 1.47 -10.36 -9.25
CA LEU A 42 0.65 -10.38 -8.04
C LEU A 42 -0.79 -9.93 -8.34
N PRO A 43 -1.77 -10.32 -7.52
CA PRO A 43 -3.14 -9.84 -7.65
C PRO A 43 -3.24 -8.35 -7.29
N GLU A 44 -4.31 -7.68 -7.72
CA GLU A 44 -4.49 -6.23 -7.53
C GLU A 44 -4.47 -5.82 -6.05
N GLU A 45 -5.04 -6.65 -5.18
CA GLU A 45 -5.08 -6.46 -3.73
C GLU A 45 -3.67 -6.28 -3.16
N ALA A 46 -2.67 -7.01 -3.67
CA ALA A 46 -1.28 -6.89 -3.20
C ALA A 46 -0.70 -5.52 -3.52
N PHE A 47 -0.94 -5.01 -4.73
CA PHE A 47 -0.52 -3.66 -5.12
C PHE A 47 -1.22 -2.60 -4.27
N TYR A 48 -2.53 -2.79 -4.04
CA TYR A 48 -3.33 -1.85 -3.28
C TYR A 48 -2.91 -1.80 -1.81
N MET A 49 -2.67 -2.95 -1.18
CA MET A 49 -2.13 -3.04 0.18
C MET A 49 -0.78 -2.33 0.29
N VAL A 50 0.18 -2.62 -0.60
CA VAL A 50 1.49 -1.95 -0.58
C VAL A 50 1.36 -0.44 -0.75
N ARG A 51 0.47 0.04 -1.63
CA ARG A 51 0.30 1.47 -1.91
C ARG A 51 -0.32 2.27 -0.76
N PHE A 52 -1.07 1.63 0.14
CA PHE A 52 -1.84 2.34 1.15
C PHE A 52 -1.67 1.80 2.58
N HIS A 53 -0.73 0.89 2.83
CA HIS A 53 -0.49 0.33 4.17
C HIS A 53 0.02 1.35 5.20
N SER A 54 0.56 2.49 4.77
CA SER A 54 0.93 3.59 5.66
C SER A 54 -0.19 4.62 5.84
N PHE A 55 -1.34 4.47 5.18
CA PHE A 55 -2.42 5.45 5.23
C PHE A 55 -3.35 5.27 6.45
N TYR A 56 -2.75 5.31 7.65
CA TYR A 56 -3.41 5.07 8.94
C TYR A 56 -4.67 5.90 9.20
N PRO A 57 -4.72 7.21 8.88
CA PRO A 57 -5.94 7.99 9.01
C PRO A 57 -7.14 7.35 8.31
N TRP A 58 -6.92 6.73 7.15
CA TRP A 58 -7.98 6.02 6.43
C TRP A 58 -8.24 4.64 7.00
N HIS A 59 -7.26 3.72 6.95
CA HIS A 59 -7.54 2.31 7.22
C HIS A 59 -7.72 1.96 8.71
N THR A 60 -7.31 2.84 9.62
CA THR A 60 -7.48 2.68 11.07
C THR A 60 -8.32 3.81 11.67
N GLY A 61 -8.10 5.06 11.26
CA GLY A 61 -8.78 6.24 11.81
C GLY A 61 -10.20 6.46 11.29
N GLY A 62 -10.56 5.90 10.13
CA GLY A 62 -11.86 6.15 9.48
C GLY A 62 -12.00 7.54 8.85
N ASP A 63 -10.90 8.29 8.72
CA ASP A 63 -10.83 9.59 8.04
C ASP A 63 -10.74 9.43 6.51
N TYR A 64 -10.76 10.55 5.79
CA TYR A 64 -10.61 10.63 4.32
C TYR A 64 -11.65 9.85 3.49
N MET A 65 -12.72 9.36 4.11
CA MET A 65 -13.84 8.69 3.44
C MET A 65 -14.52 9.54 2.36
N HIS A 66 -14.40 10.87 2.45
CA HIS A 66 -14.90 11.81 1.45
C HIS A 66 -14.09 11.80 0.13
N LEU A 67 -12.92 11.16 0.11
CA LEU A 67 -12.12 10.93 -1.10
C LEU A 67 -12.28 9.49 -1.62
N CYS A 68 -12.75 8.56 -0.78
CA CYS A 68 -12.88 7.15 -1.12
C CYS A 68 -14.02 6.88 -2.10
N ASN A 69 -13.79 6.00 -3.08
CA ASN A 69 -14.79 5.44 -3.97
C ASN A 69 -15.18 4.01 -3.55
N ALA A 70 -16.06 3.35 -4.31
CA ALA A 70 -16.53 1.99 -4.00
C ALA A 70 -15.40 0.93 -3.95
N LYS A 71 -14.38 1.06 -4.80
CA LYS A 71 -13.22 0.15 -4.83
C LYS A 71 -12.39 0.29 -3.56
N ASP A 72 -12.17 1.52 -3.10
CA ASP A 72 -11.42 1.78 -1.88
C ASP A 72 -12.12 1.12 -0.67
N LEU A 73 -13.45 1.19 -0.60
CA LEU A 73 -14.24 0.52 0.44
C LEU A 73 -14.15 -1.01 0.37
N GLN A 74 -14.09 -1.58 -0.85
CA GLN A 74 -13.91 -3.02 -1.05
C GLN A 74 -12.49 -3.49 -0.67
N MET A 75 -11.48 -2.61 -0.83
CA MET A 75 -10.09 -2.90 -0.50
C MET A 75 -9.76 -2.69 0.99
N LEU A 76 -10.57 -1.92 1.72
CA LEU A 76 -10.34 -1.62 3.13
C LEU A 76 -10.10 -2.86 4.01
N PRO A 77 -10.89 -3.96 3.91
CA PRO A 77 -10.64 -5.17 4.70
C PRO A 77 -9.29 -5.83 4.40
N TRP A 78 -8.82 -5.78 3.15
CA TRP A 78 -7.51 -6.33 2.76
C TRP A 78 -6.37 -5.55 3.40
N VAL A 79 -6.43 -4.22 3.33
CA VAL A 79 -5.42 -3.34 3.94
C VAL A 79 -5.42 -3.50 5.47
N GLN A 80 -6.60 -3.57 6.09
CA GLN A 80 -6.71 -3.79 7.54
C GLN A 80 -6.17 -5.16 7.97
N GLU A 81 -6.40 -6.21 7.20
CA GLU A 81 -5.88 -7.55 7.50
C GLU A 81 -4.35 -7.58 7.39
N PHE A 82 -3.79 -7.02 6.31
CA PHE A 82 -2.34 -6.89 6.15
C PHE A 82 -1.70 -6.09 7.29
N ASN A 83 -2.33 -4.97 7.68
CA ASN A 83 -1.83 -4.08 8.72
C ASN A 83 -1.68 -4.77 10.08
N LYS A 84 -2.51 -5.78 10.40
CA LYS A 84 -2.34 -6.57 11.63
C LYS A 84 -0.97 -7.27 11.66
N PHE A 85 -0.53 -7.82 10.53
CA PHE A 85 0.75 -8.49 10.43
C PHE A 85 1.90 -7.48 10.43
N ASP A 86 1.83 -6.42 9.62
CA ASP A 86 2.86 -5.35 9.64
C ASP A 86 3.07 -4.79 11.07
N LEU A 87 1.99 -4.50 11.79
CA LEU A 87 2.09 -3.88 13.10
C LEU A 87 2.52 -4.87 14.20
N TYR A 88 1.86 -6.03 14.28
CA TYR A 88 1.95 -6.89 15.45
C TYR A 88 2.97 -8.03 15.34
N THR A 89 3.61 -8.24 14.19
CA THR A 89 4.76 -9.17 14.12
C THR A 89 6.10 -8.50 14.48
N LYS A 90 6.09 -7.20 14.80
CA LYS A 90 7.28 -6.47 15.27
C LYS A 90 7.65 -6.96 16.68
N CYS A 91 8.78 -7.66 16.79
CA CYS A 91 9.27 -8.19 18.05
C CYS A 91 10.81 -8.14 18.14
N GLU A 92 11.35 -8.22 19.36
CA GLU A 92 12.79 -8.24 19.59
C GLU A 92 13.46 -9.54 19.11
N GLN A 93 12.71 -10.64 19.12
CA GLN A 93 13.19 -11.94 18.67
C GLN A 93 13.19 -12.01 17.14
N LEU A 94 14.37 -11.85 16.55
CA LEU A 94 14.52 -11.90 15.10
C LEU A 94 14.36 -13.34 14.56
N PRO A 95 13.75 -13.51 13.38
CA PRO A 95 13.71 -14.81 12.69
C PRO A 95 15.11 -15.20 12.18
N HIS A 96 15.31 -16.49 11.88
CA HIS A 96 16.55 -16.99 11.26
C HIS A 96 16.50 -16.83 9.73
N PRO A 97 17.15 -15.83 9.12
CA PRO A 97 16.93 -15.51 7.70
C PRO A 97 17.40 -16.63 6.76
N GLN A 98 18.44 -17.37 7.13
CA GLN A 98 18.99 -18.46 6.33
C GLN A 98 18.01 -19.63 6.18
N GLN A 99 17.16 -19.88 7.19
CA GLN A 99 16.16 -20.94 7.16
C GLN A 99 14.95 -20.54 6.30
N LEU A 100 14.59 -19.26 6.31
CA LEU A 100 13.42 -18.73 5.59
C LEU A 100 13.72 -18.41 4.12
N LYS A 101 14.97 -18.07 3.81
CA LYS A 101 15.40 -17.61 2.48
C LYS A 101 14.94 -18.53 1.34
N PRO A 102 15.11 -19.87 1.39
CA PRO A 102 14.70 -20.73 0.27
C PRO A 102 13.20 -20.66 -0.03
N TYR A 103 12.36 -20.49 0.99
CA TYR A 103 10.91 -20.34 0.82
C TYR A 103 10.57 -19.02 0.10
N TYR A 104 11.09 -17.90 0.57
CA TYR A 104 10.81 -16.59 -0.03
C TYR A 104 11.45 -16.43 -1.42
N GLU A 105 12.61 -17.02 -1.67
CA GLU A 105 13.20 -17.08 -3.02
C GLU A 105 12.29 -17.81 -4.01
N GLY A 106 11.61 -18.89 -3.58
CA GLY A 106 10.60 -19.57 -4.40
C GLY A 106 9.41 -18.66 -4.76
N LEU A 107 8.97 -17.82 -3.82
CA LEU A 107 7.91 -16.85 -4.08
C LEU A 107 8.38 -15.72 -5.01
N ILE A 108 9.61 -15.21 -4.82
CA ILE A 108 10.21 -14.21 -5.71
C ILE A 108 10.32 -14.78 -7.13
N ALA A 109 10.83 -16.00 -7.28
CA ALA A 109 10.93 -16.66 -8.58
C ALA A 109 9.58 -16.82 -9.29
N LYS A 110 8.49 -16.98 -8.53
CA LYS A 110 7.13 -17.08 -9.06
C LYS A 110 6.53 -15.72 -9.45
N TYR A 111 6.71 -14.69 -8.63
CA TYR A 111 5.92 -13.46 -8.72
C TYR A 111 6.70 -12.24 -9.22
N CYS A 112 8.01 -12.18 -9.02
CA CYS A 112 8.87 -11.07 -9.43
C CYS A 112 10.32 -11.54 -9.67
N PRO A 113 10.54 -12.48 -10.62
CA PRO A 113 11.85 -13.07 -10.83
C PRO A 113 12.86 -12.11 -11.46
N GLY A 114 14.14 -12.43 -11.29
CA GLY A 114 15.25 -11.77 -11.98
C GLY A 114 15.70 -10.45 -11.33
N GLN A 115 16.49 -9.69 -12.08
CA GLN A 115 16.93 -8.37 -11.67
C GLN A 115 15.83 -7.35 -11.98
N LEU A 116 15.49 -6.54 -10.97
CA LEU A 116 14.42 -5.53 -11.05
C LEU A 116 15.01 -4.13 -11.20
N ASP A 117 14.23 -3.25 -11.82
CA ASP A 117 14.51 -1.82 -11.90
C ASP A 117 13.93 -1.09 -10.69
N TRP A 118 14.80 -0.47 -9.90
CA TRP A 118 14.46 0.32 -8.72
C TRP A 118 14.41 1.81 -9.06
#